data_AF-A0A0B3Y171-F1
#
_entry.id   AF-A0A0B3Y171-F1
#
_cell.length_a   1.000
_cell.length_b   1.000
_cell.length_c   1.000
_cell.angle_alpha   90.00
_cell.angle_beta   90.00
_cell.angle_gamma   90.00
#
_symmetry.space_group_name_H-M   'P 1'
#
loop_
_entity.id
_entity.type
_entity.pdbx_description
1 polymer ?
#
loop_
_entity_poly.entity_id
_entity_poly.type
_entity_poly.pdbx_seq_one_letter_code
_entity_poly.pdbx_strand_id
1 'polypeptide(L)' 'TNRYQLQIKDGSNRNITLSNITWPNRWDDVSFHVLDDMDGDGLADVALQGVNRTSGNHQLAIVNAKNGESITIMNLGS' A
#
# COMPACT_ATOMS: atom_id res chain seq x y z
N THR A 1 6.46 -2.49 -17.75
CA THR A 1 5.52 -1.69 -16.92
C THR A 1 6.10 -1.58 -15.53
N ASN A 2 6.42 -0.37 -15.06
CA ASN A 2 6.96 -0.16 -13.71
C ASN A 2 5.83 -0.33 -12.70
N ARG A 3 5.90 -1.33 -11.81
CA ARG A 3 4.96 -1.47 -10.69
C ARG A 3 5.70 -1.17 -9.40
N TYR A 4 4.98 -0.65 -8.42
CA TYR A 4 5.53 -0.49 -7.08
C TYR A 4 5.35 -1.78 -6.28
N GLN A 5 6.39 -2.15 -5.54
CA GLN A 5 6.39 -3.29 -4.65
C GLN A 5 6.92 -2.87 -3.28
N LEU A 6 6.25 -3.32 -2.22
CA LEU A 6 6.70 -3.23 -0.84
C LEU A 6 6.96 -4.65 -0.33
N GLN A 7 8.13 -4.86 0.27
CA GLN A 7 8.48 -6.12 0.93
C GLN A 7 8.57 -5.88 2.43
N ILE A 8 7.81 -6.65 3.20
CA ILE A 8 7.88 -6.65 4.66
C ILE A 8 8.74 -7.84 5.08
N LYS A 9 9.79 -7.58 5.85
CA LYS A 9 10.75 -8.58 6.30
C LYS A 9 10.75 -8.72 7.81
N ASP A 10 11.14 -9.89 8.29
CA ASP A 10 11.36 -10.12 9.70
C ASP A 10 12.56 -9.29 10.21
N GLY A 11 12.37 -8.57 11.32
CA GLY A 11 13.38 -7.68 11.89
C GLY A 11 14.54 -8.42 12.56
N SER A 12 14.31 -9.65 13.02
CA SER A 12 15.32 -10.53 13.63
C SER A 12 16.07 -11.35 12.58
N ASN A 13 15.39 -11.76 11.50
CA ASN A 13 15.98 -12.54 10.41
C ASN A 13 15.58 -12.00 9.03
N ARG A 14 16.46 -11.16 8.45
CA ARG A 14 16.24 -10.51 7.14
C ARG A 14 16.10 -11.46 5.93
N ASN A 15 16.35 -12.75 6.11
CA ASN A 15 16.11 -13.76 5.07
C ASN A 15 14.64 -14.20 5.00
N ILE A 16 13.83 -13.86 6.01
CA ILE A 16 12.40 -14.16 6.05
C ILE A 16 11.63 -12.94 5.54
N THR A 17 10.90 -13.14 4.45
CA THR A 17 9.90 -12.17 3.96
C THR A 17 8.54 -12.55 4.52
N LEU A 18 7.94 -11.64 5.29
CA LEU A 18 6.63 -11.83 5.91
C LEU A 18 5.50 -11.54 4.92
N SER A 19 5.67 -10.52 4.06
CA SER A 19 4.66 -10.13 3.07
C SER A 19 5.29 -9.46 1.85
N ASN A 20 4.66 -9.64 0.69
CA ASN A 20 5.01 -8.99 -0.56
C ASN A 20 3.77 -8.32 -1.14
N ILE A 21 3.76 -7.00 -1.15
CA ILE A 21 2.62 -6.20 -1.58
C ILE A 21 2.98 -5.54 -2.90
N THR A 22 2.11 -5.66 -3.89
CA THR A 22 2.34 -5.08 -5.23
C THR A 22 1.13 -4.28 -5.66
N TRP A 23 1.35 -3.01 -5.98
CA TRP A 23 0.30 -2.17 -6.53
C TRP A 23 0.31 -2.22 -8.06
N PRO A 24 -0.87 -2.20 -8.70
CA PRO A 24 -0.94 -2.02 -10.14
C PRO A 24 -0.40 -0.63 -10.52
N ASN A 25 0.06 -0.51 -11.75
CA ASN A 25 0.69 0.70 -12.27
C ASN A 25 -0.34 1.81 -12.59
N ARG A 26 -1.06 2.30 -11.57
CA ARG A 26 -2.21 3.23 -11.70
C ARG A 26 -1.95 4.64 -11.18
N TRP A 27 -0.85 4.85 -10.46
CA TRP A 27 -0.58 6.12 -9.78
C TRP A 27 0.78 6.71 -10.19
N ASP A 28 0.81 8.04 -10.27
CA ASP A 28 2.00 8.87 -10.30
C ASP A 28 2.17 9.61 -8.96
N ASP A 29 3.30 10.28 -8.77
CA ASP A 29 3.63 11.04 -7.54
C ASP A 29 3.39 10.24 -6.26
N VAL A 30 3.88 8.99 -6.29
CA VAL A 30 3.60 8.00 -5.26
C VAL A 30 4.42 8.25 -3.98
N SER A 31 3.73 8.18 -2.84
CA SER A 31 4.32 8.07 -1.51
C SER A 31 3.71 6.90 -0.74
N PHE A 32 4.49 6.31 0.16
CA PHE A 32 4.05 5.19 1.00
C PHE A 32 3.92 5.64 2.44
N HIS A 33 2.89 5.14 3.11
CA HIS A 33 2.58 5.44 4.50
C HIS A 33 2.29 4.16 5.26
N VAL A 34 2.68 4.13 6.52
CA VAL A 34 2.22 3.12 7.48
C VAL A 34 1.09 3.75 8.28
N LEU A 35 -0.03 3.06 8.38
CA LEU A 35 -1.21 3.47 9.13
C LEU A 35 -1.33 2.62 10.38
N ASP A 36 -2.18 3.05 11.31
CA ASP A 36 -2.64 2.15 12.37
C ASP A 36 -3.45 0.98 11.78
N ASP A 37 -3.85 0.04 12.64
CA ASP A 37 -4.67 -1.10 12.26
C ASP A 37 -6.07 -0.66 11.79
N MET A 38 -6.32 -0.74 10.48
CA MET A 38 -7.55 -0.26 9.85
C MET A 38 -8.61 -1.35 9.70
N ASP A 39 -8.23 -2.63 9.79
CA ASP A 39 -9.14 -3.78 9.62
C ASP A 39 -9.34 -4.64 10.88
N GLY A 40 -8.61 -4.34 11.95
CA GLY A 40 -8.75 -4.94 13.27
C GLY A 40 -8.00 -6.26 13.44
N ASP A 41 -7.01 -6.56 12.59
CA ASP A 41 -6.24 -7.81 12.66
C ASP A 41 -5.07 -7.79 13.68
N GLY A 42 -4.84 -6.63 14.30
CA GLY A 42 -3.79 -6.40 15.29
C GLY A 42 -2.44 -6.00 14.68
N LEU A 43 -2.35 -5.76 13.37
CA LEU A 43 -1.16 -5.27 12.68
C LEU A 43 -1.42 -3.90 12.04
N ALA A 44 -0.37 -3.09 11.97
CA ALA A 44 -0.40 -1.83 11.24
C ALA A 44 -0.55 -2.06 9.73
N ASP A 45 -1.32 -1.22 9.05
CA ASP A 45 -1.57 -1.31 7.62
C ASP A 45 -0.65 -0.40 6.80
N VAL A 46 -0.67 -0.59 5.48
CA VAL A 46 0.13 0.23 4.57
C VAL A 46 -0.72 0.86 3.49
N ALA A 47 -0.37 2.09 3.13
CA ALA A 47 -1.07 2.85 2.12
C ALA A 47 -0.13 3.39 1.05
N LEU A 48 -0.62 3.38 -0.19
CA LEU A 48 -0.06 4.10 -1.32
C LEU A 48 -0.90 5.35 -1.53
N GLN A 49 -0.30 6.52 -1.37
CA GLN A 49 -0.88 7.79 -1.80
C GLN A 49 -0.29 8.16 -3.16
N GLY A 50 -1.11 8.56 -4.12
CA GLY A 50 -0.64 9.06 -5.40
C GLY A 50 -1.74 9.66 -6.26
N VAL A 51 -1.37 10.16 -7.43
CA VAL A 51 -2.29 10.73 -8.42
C VAL A 51 -2.71 9.65 -9.40
N ASN A 52 -4.01 9.38 -9.49
CA ASN A 52 -4.54 8.42 -10.45
C ASN A 52 -4.26 8.87 -11.88
N ARG A 53 -3.58 8.04 -12.65
CA ARG A 53 -3.16 8.36 -14.03
C ARG A 53 -4.28 8.61 -15.00
N THR A 54 -5.44 8.03 -14.75
CA THR A 54 -6.59 8.13 -15.65
C THR A 54 -7.48 9.30 -15.27
N SER A 55 -7.79 9.46 -13.98
CA SER A 55 -8.71 10.51 -13.52
C SER A 55 -8.03 11.80 -13.10
N GLY A 56 -6.72 11.80 -12.82
CA GLY A 56 -5.99 12.93 -12.25
C GLY A 56 -6.27 13.17 -10.75
N ASN A 57 -7.09 12.32 -10.11
CA ASN A 57 -7.44 12.51 -8.71
C ASN A 57 -6.34 11.98 -7.79
N HIS A 58 -6.08 12.69 -6.70
CA HIS A 58 -5.37 12.15 -5.56
C HIS A 58 -6.16 10.98 -4.96
N GLN A 59 -5.48 9.87 -4.73
CA GLN A 59 -6.05 8.66 -4.16
C GLN A 59 -5.15 8.12 -3.04
N LEU A 60 -5.78 7.47 -2.07
CA LEU A 60 -5.13 6.70 -1.02
C LEU A 60 -5.60 5.25 -1.11
N ALA A 61 -4.72 4.34 -1.52
CA ALA A 61 -4.98 2.91 -1.62
C ALA A 61 -4.39 2.20 -0.39
N ILE A 62 -5.27 1.75 0.51
CA ILE A 62 -4.93 1.10 1.77
C ILE A 62 -5.05 -0.42 1.59
N VAL A 63 -4.03 -1.14 2.04
CA VAL A 63 -3.96 -2.59 1.97
C VAL A 63 -3.52 -3.17 3.31
N ASN A 64 -4.03 -4.36 3.62
CA ASN A 64 -3.62 -5.10 4.80
C ASN A 64 -2.14 -5.50 4.69
N ALA A 65 -1.33 -5.20 5.71
CA ALA A 65 0.11 -5.47 5.65
C ALA A 65 0.47 -6.96 5.66
N LYS A 66 -0.34 -7.80 6.32
CA LYS A 66 -0.12 -9.24 6.47
C LYS A 66 -0.27 -10.00 5.16
N ASN A 67 -1.29 -9.67 4.37
CA ASN A 67 -1.64 -10.43 3.16
C ASN A 67 -1.69 -9.61 1.87
N GLY A 68 -1.60 -8.27 1.95
CA GLY A 68 -1.65 -7.37 0.80
C GLY A 68 -3.05 -7.19 0.20
N GLU A 69 -4.10 -7.65 0.88
CA GLU A 69 -5.48 -7.47 0.42
C GLU A 69 -5.88 -5.99 0.48
N SER A 70 -6.62 -5.54 -0.53
CA SER A 70 -7.13 -4.17 -0.55
C SER A 70 -8.21 -3.99 0.51
N ILE A 71 -7.95 -3.12 1.49
CA ILE A 71 -8.97 -2.68 2.44
C ILE A 71 -9.87 -1.66 1.76
N THR A 72 -9.28 -0.60 1.20
CA THR A 72 -10.05 0.43 0.49
C THR A 72 -9.19 1.30 -0.42
N ILE A 73 -9.82 1.99 -1.38
CA ILE A 73 -9.21 3.07 -2.17
C ILE A 73 -10.07 4.32 -1.99
N MET A 74 -9.52 5.32 -1.31
CA MET A 74 -10.19 6.60 -1.08
C MET A 74 -9.83 7.59 -2.19
N ASN A 75 -10.83 8.29 -2.74
CA ASN A 75 -10.59 9.45 -3.59
C ASN A 75 -10.52 10.70 -2.73
N LEU A 76 -9.44 11.48 -2.88
CA LEU A 76 -9.19 12.71 -2.13
C LEU A 76 -9.50 13.98 -2.95
N GLY A 77 -9.87 13.81 -4.22
CA GLY A 77 -10.17 14.92 -5.14
C GLY A 77 -8.97 15.34 -5.97
N SER A 78 -9.15 16.42 -6.72
CA SER A 78 -8.12 17.09 -7.52
C SER A 78 -7.51 18.27 -6.77
#